data_AF-A0A4Y9T1A5-F1
#
_entry.id   AF-A0A4Y9T1A5-F1
#
_cell.length_a   1.000
_cell.length_b   1.000
_cell.length_c   1.000
_cell.angle_alpha   90.00
_cell.angle_beta   90.00
_cell.angle_gamma   90.00
#
_symmetry.space_group_name_H-M   'P 1'
#
loop_
_entity.id
_entity.type
_entity.pdbx_description
1 polymer ?
#
loop_
_entity_poly.entity_id
_entity_poly.type
_entity_poly.pdbx_seq_one_letter_code
_entity_poly.pdbx_strand_id
1 'polypeptide(L)'
;MSSNPITPMYEAMAGGGYLLQRFTLPACNNDFPDNPVLYQKLATAWSQNVDGFTRQAIAGNPWTSSFAAAQNGYYNPLTTTIPGGAAAVDVAWIAFPNRLIQYLGQDQTPANPYHLPKAMLYQLADTGALVNYPIPVTRCPQADWSGELKAYGPYGPRGWLDEYCEFSVARDARGKMVRIDFTCENPEYYQTLWSVSPERVAEVYTAALNFGAPQAQWVSVSVEDLQLVDPVTHKPVIDPQTGRPGYNPLNKWNSGTVAMRANGKFSGGAMHLTATPNTLQTELGLGAGATVQRSSGNLDPQALICCGVFGQNYRNSDPHIGQTINLAVGAGTNISLADPPGLYIQMPSFAQYQLPADPKLPPGASAADCWHIVRGFETLIDPITKTPYPGSFILHAAFQLPLAWVKAGVSFTLEDITIDGTPITCGSQVMETFEVALFGRPIPPKAPTPTQSCAESLPVTKSQAQPLQIMFQPLWDAYYGTKFDTPVHQEMNLASNSSIIPPTLKPGQSRQALALTCSLPSGETALPKEKWPKVLFTLPNGSIDTDINALVVDMVPNIKYAVPGNTYPDFAQLLKLEVSVTPRAAPGVRGVVIVPAGQTVSPAIPPAPAFLVIAQANQQ
;
A
#
# COMPACT_ATOMS: atom_id res chain seq x y z
N MET A 1 -3.37 17.80 14.32
CA MET A 1 -3.88 16.46 13.97
C MET A 1 -5.23 16.27 14.64
N SER A 2 -6.15 15.51 14.04
CA SER A 2 -7.50 15.33 14.61
C SER A 2 -7.42 14.63 15.95
N SER A 3 -8.13 15.15 16.96
CA SER A 3 -8.29 14.50 18.25
C SER A 3 -9.50 13.56 18.30
N ASN A 4 -10.41 13.66 17.32
CA ASN A 4 -11.64 12.88 17.27
C ASN A 4 -11.74 12.10 15.95
N PRO A 5 -12.12 10.82 15.98
CA PRO A 5 -12.33 10.06 14.76
C PRO A 5 -13.59 10.54 14.04
N ILE A 6 -13.54 10.57 12.71
CA ILE A 6 -14.73 10.71 11.88
C ILE A 6 -15.62 9.49 12.07
N THR A 7 -16.94 9.70 12.06
CA THR A 7 -17.89 8.58 12.04
C THR A 7 -18.05 8.03 10.62
N PRO A 8 -17.82 6.72 10.41
CA PRO A 8 -18.16 6.07 9.14
C PRO A 8 -19.62 6.25 8.73
N MET A 9 -19.88 6.40 7.43
CA MET A 9 -21.20 6.71 6.92
C MET A 9 -21.91 5.46 6.39
N TYR A 10 -22.86 4.96 7.17
CA TYR A 10 -23.75 3.87 6.80
C TYR A 10 -25.21 4.33 6.76
N GLU A 11 -25.94 3.90 5.74
CA GLU A 11 -27.39 4.03 5.66
C GLU A 11 -28.04 2.76 6.22
N ALA A 12 -29.01 2.92 7.12
CA ALA A 12 -29.79 1.80 7.62
C ALA A 12 -30.81 1.35 6.57
N MET A 13 -30.78 0.07 6.23
CA MET A 13 -31.67 -0.55 5.25
C MET A 13 -32.89 -1.15 5.93
N ALA A 14 -34.02 -1.17 5.22
CA ALA A 14 -35.21 -1.90 5.66
C ALA A 14 -34.85 -3.37 5.94
N GLY A 15 -35.21 -3.88 7.13
CA GLY A 15 -34.85 -5.24 7.57
C GLY A 15 -33.60 -5.34 8.46
N GLY A 16 -33.01 -4.22 8.89
CA GLY A 16 -31.97 -4.22 9.94
C GLY A 16 -30.54 -4.41 9.42
N GLY A 17 -30.29 -4.13 8.13
CA GLY A 17 -28.95 -4.09 7.54
C GLY A 17 -28.42 -2.67 7.38
N TYR A 18 -27.18 -2.56 6.91
CA TYR A 18 -26.47 -1.30 6.69
C TYR A 18 -25.79 -1.30 5.33
N LEU A 19 -25.85 -0.19 4.60
CA LEU A 19 -25.16 0.01 3.34
C LEU A 19 -24.13 1.13 3.49
N LEU A 20 -22.87 0.86 3.14
CA LEU A 20 -21.82 1.88 3.19
C LEU A 20 -22.09 2.93 2.13
N GLN A 21 -22.09 4.21 2.52
CA GLN A 21 -22.35 5.32 1.59
C GLN A 21 -21.09 5.79 0.86
N ARG A 22 -19.93 5.67 1.53
CA ARG A 22 -18.59 5.95 1.00
C ARG A 22 -17.55 5.31 1.90
N PHE A 23 -16.39 4.95 1.36
CA PHE A 23 -15.27 4.54 2.18
C PHE A 23 -14.75 5.72 3.02
N THR A 24 -14.52 5.45 4.29
CA THR A 24 -13.97 6.41 5.26
C THR A 24 -12.46 6.49 5.09
N LEU A 25 -11.88 7.66 5.40
CA LEU A 25 -10.42 7.87 5.39
C LEU A 25 -9.75 6.89 6.37
N PRO A 26 -8.48 6.48 6.13
CA PRO A 26 -7.77 5.54 6.99
C PRO A 26 -7.83 5.93 8.46
N ALA A 27 -8.10 4.94 9.33
CA ALA A 27 -8.31 5.12 10.78
C ALA A 27 -9.34 6.20 11.17
N CYS A 28 -10.25 6.60 10.28
CA CYS A 28 -11.16 7.72 10.51
C CYS A 28 -10.45 9.05 10.79
N ASN A 29 -9.21 9.23 10.34
CA ASN A 29 -8.46 10.47 10.53
C ASN A 29 -9.06 11.62 9.71
N ASN A 30 -9.19 12.80 10.32
CA ASN A 30 -9.59 14.03 9.64
C ASN A 30 -8.41 14.99 9.49
N ASP A 31 -7.83 15.08 8.30
CA ASP A 31 -6.80 16.08 8.00
C ASP A 31 -7.36 17.42 7.54
N PHE A 32 -8.69 17.64 7.57
CA PHE A 32 -9.34 18.94 7.32
C PHE A 32 -10.43 19.26 8.38
N PRO A 33 -10.11 19.24 9.68
CA PRO A 33 -11.10 19.51 10.73
C PRO A 33 -11.68 20.94 10.67
N ASP A 34 -10.92 21.85 10.08
CA ASP A 34 -11.17 23.29 9.93
C ASP A 34 -11.73 23.66 8.54
N ASN A 35 -11.78 22.72 7.60
CA ASN A 35 -12.22 22.99 6.23
C ASN A 35 -13.12 21.86 5.68
N PRO A 36 -14.44 21.91 5.96
CA PRO A 36 -15.37 20.87 5.53
C PRO A 36 -15.45 20.73 4.00
N VAL A 37 -15.17 21.79 3.23
CA VAL A 37 -15.20 21.73 1.76
C VAL A 37 -14.04 20.88 1.23
N LEU A 38 -12.81 21.12 1.71
CA LEU A 38 -11.65 20.31 1.33
C LEU A 38 -11.75 18.88 1.88
N TYR A 39 -12.30 18.70 3.08
CA TYR A 39 -12.62 17.38 3.62
C TYR A 39 -13.54 16.60 2.66
N GLN A 40 -14.63 17.20 2.17
CA GLN A 40 -15.53 16.52 1.24
C GLN A 40 -14.84 16.19 -0.08
N LYS A 41 -14.00 17.09 -0.64
CA LYS A 41 -13.20 16.79 -1.84
C LYS A 41 -12.30 15.56 -1.62
N LEU A 42 -11.59 15.50 -0.48
CA LEU A 42 -10.74 14.37 -0.12
C LEU A 42 -11.53 13.08 0.06
N ALA A 43 -12.62 13.10 0.85
CA ALA A 43 -13.42 11.92 1.13
C ALA A 43 -14.07 11.34 -0.13
N THR A 44 -14.54 12.19 -1.05
CA THR A 44 -15.06 11.73 -2.35
C THR A 44 -13.96 11.09 -3.21
N ALA A 45 -12.79 11.73 -3.32
CA ALA A 45 -11.68 11.19 -4.11
C ALA A 45 -11.16 9.87 -3.52
N TRP A 46 -11.00 9.80 -2.20
CA TRP A 46 -10.60 8.58 -1.49
C TRP A 46 -11.58 7.44 -1.73
N SER A 47 -12.88 7.68 -1.50
CA SER A 47 -13.89 6.63 -1.71
C SER A 47 -13.96 6.15 -3.15
N GLN A 48 -13.72 7.03 -4.13
CA GLN A 48 -13.68 6.63 -5.54
C GLN A 48 -12.47 5.71 -5.82
N ASN A 49 -11.30 6.03 -5.25
CA ASN A 49 -10.09 5.23 -5.42
C ASN A 49 -10.26 3.84 -4.79
N VAL A 50 -10.75 3.77 -3.54
CA VAL A 50 -10.97 2.51 -2.82
C VAL A 50 -12.07 1.66 -3.48
N ASP A 51 -13.12 2.26 -4.04
CA ASP A 51 -14.11 1.54 -4.87
C ASP A 51 -13.46 0.94 -6.12
N GLY A 52 -12.57 1.69 -6.78
CA GLY A 52 -11.78 1.20 -7.91
C GLY A 52 -10.93 -0.03 -7.53
N PHE A 53 -10.19 0.05 -6.43
CA PHE A 53 -9.35 -1.05 -5.93
C PHE A 53 -10.19 -2.27 -5.55
N THR A 54 -11.34 -2.05 -4.90
CA THR A 54 -12.29 -3.11 -4.54
C THR A 54 -12.81 -3.83 -5.78
N ARG A 55 -13.18 -3.09 -6.84
CA ARG A 55 -13.63 -3.66 -8.12
C ARG A 55 -12.52 -4.41 -8.85
N GLN A 56 -11.31 -3.87 -8.84
CA GLN A 56 -10.13 -4.52 -9.38
C GLN A 56 -9.87 -5.86 -8.67
N ALA A 57 -9.92 -5.86 -7.33
CA ALA A 57 -9.74 -7.04 -6.52
C ALA A 57 -10.77 -8.12 -6.88
N ILE A 58 -12.07 -7.77 -6.92
CA ILE A 58 -13.14 -8.70 -7.31
C ILE A 58 -12.94 -9.26 -8.74
N ALA A 59 -12.48 -8.42 -9.68
CA ALA A 59 -12.22 -8.86 -11.04
C ALA A 59 -11.10 -9.91 -11.13
N GLY A 60 -10.04 -9.76 -10.34
CA GLY A 60 -8.87 -10.64 -10.34
C GLY A 60 -7.99 -10.47 -11.58
N ASN A 61 -7.38 -11.56 -12.07
CA ASN A 61 -6.55 -11.59 -13.28
C ASN A 61 -7.09 -12.56 -14.36
N PRO A 62 -8.17 -12.17 -15.07
CA PRO A 62 -8.72 -12.93 -16.20
C PRO A 62 -7.88 -12.86 -17.49
N TRP A 63 -6.93 -11.93 -17.60
CA TRP A 63 -6.20 -11.68 -18.85
C TRP A 63 -5.09 -12.68 -19.09
N THR A 64 -4.36 -13.04 -18.03
CA THR A 64 -3.12 -13.81 -18.15
C THR A 64 -3.11 -15.06 -17.28
N SER A 65 -4.15 -15.31 -16.46
CA SER A 65 -4.22 -16.47 -15.59
C SER A 65 -5.58 -17.16 -15.60
N SER A 66 -5.56 -18.50 -15.65
CA SER A 66 -6.75 -19.33 -15.46
C SER A 66 -7.14 -19.34 -13.97
N PHE A 67 -8.44 -19.47 -13.68
CA PHE A 67 -8.95 -19.60 -12.31
C PHE A 67 -8.51 -18.48 -11.34
N ALA A 68 -8.13 -17.32 -11.86
CA ALA A 68 -7.67 -16.16 -11.08
C ALA A 68 -8.63 -14.97 -11.15
N ALA A 69 -9.85 -15.18 -11.67
CA ALA A 69 -10.84 -14.13 -11.91
C ALA A 69 -12.15 -14.37 -11.15
N ALA A 70 -13.04 -13.37 -11.14
CA ALA A 70 -14.39 -13.44 -10.57
C ALA A 70 -14.40 -13.91 -9.11
N GLN A 71 -13.65 -13.19 -8.28
CA GLN A 71 -13.41 -13.46 -6.87
C GLN A 71 -14.64 -13.08 -6.02
N ASN A 72 -15.80 -13.69 -6.33
CA ASN A 72 -17.13 -13.29 -5.87
C ASN A 72 -17.40 -13.59 -4.38
N GLY A 73 -16.50 -14.31 -3.71
CA GLY A 73 -16.52 -14.42 -2.25
C GLY A 73 -16.13 -13.09 -1.58
N TYR A 74 -15.45 -12.21 -2.32
CA TYR A 74 -15.17 -10.85 -1.91
C TYR A 74 -16.28 -9.90 -2.34
N TYR A 75 -16.84 -9.12 -1.42
CA TYR A 75 -17.92 -8.19 -1.74
C TYR A 75 -17.48 -6.73 -1.64
N ASN A 76 -18.22 -5.86 -2.33
CA ASN A 76 -18.06 -4.42 -2.22
C ASN A 76 -19.11 -3.86 -1.24
N PRO A 77 -18.71 -3.23 -0.11
CA PRO A 77 -19.65 -2.72 0.89
C PRO A 77 -20.49 -1.54 0.40
N LEU A 78 -20.10 -0.85 -0.68
CA LEU A 78 -20.90 0.22 -1.28
C LEU A 78 -22.15 -0.30 -2.02
N THR A 79 -22.18 -1.59 -2.36
CA THR A 79 -23.28 -2.20 -3.12
C THR A 79 -23.86 -3.44 -2.45
N THR A 80 -23.38 -3.77 -1.25
CA THR A 80 -23.78 -4.96 -0.51
C THR A 80 -24.26 -4.55 0.88
N THR A 81 -25.52 -4.85 1.17
CA THR A 81 -26.09 -4.67 2.50
C THR A 81 -25.41 -5.60 3.50
N ILE A 82 -24.82 -5.02 4.54
CA ILE A 82 -24.19 -5.71 5.65
C ILE A 82 -25.27 -5.97 6.73
N PRO A 83 -25.50 -7.21 7.16
CA PRO A 83 -26.47 -7.48 8.22
C PRO A 83 -26.11 -6.77 9.54
N GLY A 84 -27.12 -6.34 10.29
CA GLY A 84 -26.91 -5.86 11.65
C GLY A 84 -26.25 -6.93 12.52
N GLY A 85 -25.27 -6.53 13.33
CA GLY A 85 -24.51 -7.44 14.18
C GLY A 85 -23.39 -8.22 13.47
N ALA A 86 -23.19 -8.05 12.16
CA ALA A 86 -22.04 -8.64 11.45
C ALA A 86 -20.74 -7.96 11.90
N ALA A 87 -20.12 -8.45 12.97
CA ALA A 87 -18.90 -7.90 13.54
C ALA A 87 -17.70 -8.01 12.60
N ALA A 88 -16.83 -7.02 12.64
CA ALA A 88 -15.50 -7.17 12.05
C ALA A 88 -14.65 -8.14 12.90
N VAL A 89 -13.79 -8.89 12.22
CA VAL A 89 -12.78 -9.78 12.80
C VAL A 89 -11.40 -9.26 12.43
N ASP A 90 -10.48 -9.32 13.36
CA ASP A 90 -9.09 -8.97 13.13
C ASP A 90 -8.35 -10.10 12.40
N VAL A 91 -7.39 -9.69 11.58
CA VAL A 91 -6.36 -10.54 11.01
C VAL A 91 -5.04 -9.89 11.37
N ALA A 92 -4.37 -10.41 12.39
CA ALA A 92 -3.17 -9.82 12.96
C ALA A 92 -1.92 -10.69 12.70
N TRP A 93 -0.76 -10.05 12.61
CA TRP A 93 0.54 -10.70 12.50
C TRP A 93 1.66 -9.81 13.04
N ILE A 94 2.77 -10.41 13.44
CA ILE A 94 3.95 -9.70 13.93
C ILE A 94 4.55 -8.81 12.83
N ALA A 95 4.83 -7.54 13.17
CA ALA A 95 5.27 -6.54 12.21
C ALA A 95 6.71 -6.78 11.69
N PHE A 96 7.57 -7.48 12.44
CA PHE A 96 8.94 -7.75 12.02
C PHE A 96 8.99 -8.61 10.72
N PRO A 97 9.87 -8.30 9.75
CA PRO A 97 9.93 -9.02 8.47
C PRO A 97 10.26 -10.50 8.60
N ASN A 98 9.25 -11.37 8.46
CA ASN A 98 9.45 -12.82 8.61
C ASN A 98 10.35 -13.40 7.53
N ARG A 99 10.43 -12.76 6.37
CA ARG A 99 11.36 -13.19 5.32
C ARG A 99 12.83 -13.08 5.74
N LEU A 100 13.18 -12.16 6.65
CA LEU A 100 14.54 -12.14 7.23
C LEU A 100 14.74 -13.37 8.14
N ILE A 101 13.72 -13.74 8.91
CA ILE A 101 13.74 -14.94 9.75
C ILE A 101 13.87 -16.18 8.87
N GLN A 102 12.94 -16.40 7.95
CA GLN A 102 12.90 -17.58 7.08
C GLN A 102 14.19 -17.73 6.26
N TYR A 103 14.61 -16.68 5.56
CA TYR A 103 15.67 -16.81 4.58
C TYR A 103 17.06 -16.71 5.18
N LEU A 104 17.22 -16.05 6.33
CA LEU A 104 18.55 -15.77 6.87
C LEU A 104 18.75 -16.32 8.29
N GLY A 105 17.67 -16.61 9.03
CA GLY A 105 17.71 -17.01 10.43
C GLY A 105 18.06 -18.48 10.68
N GLN A 106 18.28 -18.82 11.94
CA GLN A 106 18.54 -20.19 12.39
C GLN A 106 17.27 -21.04 12.43
N ASP A 107 17.43 -22.37 12.30
CA ASP A 107 16.37 -23.37 12.54
C ASP A 107 15.08 -23.21 11.70
N GLN A 108 15.23 -22.76 10.44
CA GLN A 108 14.10 -22.55 9.52
C GLN A 108 13.81 -23.79 8.66
N THR A 109 12.56 -23.92 8.24
CA THR A 109 12.13 -24.96 7.28
C THR A 109 11.41 -24.30 6.08
N PRO A 110 11.84 -24.55 4.82
CA PRO A 110 13.07 -25.24 4.45
C PRO A 110 14.32 -24.51 4.96
N ALA A 111 15.37 -25.28 5.27
CA ALA A 111 16.63 -24.75 5.78
C ALA A 111 17.26 -23.77 4.78
N ASN A 112 17.84 -22.68 5.30
CA ASN A 112 18.62 -21.71 4.55
C ASN A 112 20.12 -21.86 4.86
N PRO A 113 21.04 -21.37 4.02
CA PRO A 113 22.48 -21.56 4.20
C PRO A 113 23.13 -20.56 5.18
N TYR A 114 22.41 -19.54 5.66
CA TYR A 114 23.02 -18.42 6.39
C TYR A 114 23.03 -18.61 7.91
N HIS A 115 21.95 -19.16 8.48
CA HIS A 115 21.85 -19.48 9.91
C HIS A 115 22.27 -18.31 10.84
N LEU A 116 21.86 -17.09 10.50
CA LEU A 116 22.21 -15.89 11.25
C LEU A 116 21.48 -15.83 12.59
N PRO A 117 22.15 -15.39 13.66
CA PRO A 117 21.50 -15.16 14.94
C PRO A 117 20.55 -13.97 14.87
N LYS A 118 19.53 -13.96 15.73
CA LYS A 118 18.48 -12.93 15.75
C LYS A 118 19.02 -11.50 15.84
N ALA A 119 20.08 -11.28 16.62
CA ALA A 119 20.75 -9.98 16.74
C ALA A 119 21.24 -9.41 15.40
N MET A 120 21.73 -10.27 14.50
CA MET A 120 22.12 -9.84 13.15
C MET A 120 20.88 -9.53 12.29
N LEU A 121 19.79 -10.27 12.45
CA LEU A 121 18.55 -9.98 11.73
C LEU A 121 17.97 -8.61 12.09
N TYR A 122 18.07 -8.18 13.35
CA TYR A 122 17.70 -6.82 13.76
C TYR A 122 18.54 -5.76 13.05
N GLN A 123 19.86 -5.95 12.99
CA GLN A 123 20.76 -5.02 12.30
C GLN A 123 20.45 -4.95 10.80
N LEU A 124 20.13 -6.09 10.17
CA LEU A 124 19.75 -6.15 8.77
C LEU A 124 18.39 -5.47 8.51
N ALA A 125 17.42 -5.62 9.42
CA ALA A 125 16.15 -4.91 9.35
C ALA A 125 16.32 -3.38 9.46
N ASP A 126 17.21 -2.90 10.35
CA ASP A 126 17.51 -1.47 10.51
C ASP A 126 18.27 -0.88 9.32
N THR A 127 19.15 -1.65 8.67
CA THR A 127 20.10 -1.11 7.67
C THR A 127 19.77 -1.46 6.23
N GLY A 128 19.06 -2.56 5.99
CA GLY A 128 18.86 -3.11 4.65
C GLY A 128 20.12 -3.65 4.00
N ALA A 129 21.20 -3.89 4.75
CA ALA A 129 22.50 -4.35 4.26
C ALA A 129 22.48 -5.82 3.77
N LEU A 130 21.60 -6.10 2.79
CA LEU A 130 21.18 -7.43 2.37
C LEU A 130 21.90 -7.91 1.09
N VAL A 131 22.85 -7.13 0.57
CA VAL A 131 23.59 -7.42 -0.67
C VAL A 131 24.26 -8.80 -0.66
N ASN A 132 24.75 -9.24 0.50
CA ASN A 132 25.46 -10.51 0.67
C ASN A 132 24.53 -11.71 0.90
N TYR A 133 23.21 -11.50 0.81
CA TYR A 133 22.21 -12.48 1.19
C TYR A 133 21.18 -12.71 0.07
N PRO A 134 21.60 -13.19 -1.11
CA PRO A 134 20.66 -13.57 -2.16
C PRO A 134 19.72 -14.70 -1.70
N ILE A 135 18.51 -14.71 -2.24
CA ILE A 135 17.45 -15.65 -1.87
C ILE A 135 16.93 -16.42 -3.10
N PRO A 136 16.30 -17.59 -2.93
CA PRO A 136 15.76 -18.36 -4.04
C PRO A 136 14.76 -17.59 -4.90
N VAL A 137 14.89 -17.74 -6.23
CA VAL A 137 13.87 -17.30 -7.20
C VAL A 137 12.63 -18.17 -7.07
N THR A 138 12.81 -19.49 -7.06
CA THR A 138 11.75 -20.48 -6.90
C THR A 138 11.38 -20.65 -5.43
N ARG A 139 10.11 -20.41 -5.11
CA ARG A 139 9.57 -20.44 -3.73
C ARG A 139 8.42 -21.43 -3.52
N CYS A 140 7.90 -21.98 -4.61
CA CYS A 140 6.80 -22.93 -4.62
C CYS A 140 7.26 -24.28 -5.18
N PRO A 141 6.83 -25.42 -4.60
CA PRO A 141 6.03 -25.53 -3.37
C PRO A 141 6.80 -25.13 -2.10
N GLN A 142 8.12 -25.00 -2.19
CA GLN A 142 9.00 -24.52 -1.14
C GLN A 142 10.20 -23.75 -1.74
N ALA A 143 10.96 -23.05 -0.90
CA ALA A 143 12.16 -22.33 -1.33
C ALA A 143 13.26 -23.29 -1.81
N ASP A 144 13.72 -23.12 -3.04
CA ASP A 144 14.77 -23.95 -3.65
C ASP A 144 16.14 -23.27 -3.58
N TRP A 145 16.91 -23.63 -2.56
CA TRP A 145 18.28 -23.14 -2.37
C TRP A 145 19.33 -23.76 -3.29
N SER A 146 18.96 -24.81 -4.04
CA SER A 146 19.84 -25.42 -5.05
C SER A 146 19.66 -24.80 -6.44
N GLY A 147 18.58 -24.03 -6.64
CA GLY A 147 18.23 -23.38 -7.88
C GLY A 147 18.80 -21.97 -8.03
N GLU A 148 18.18 -21.18 -8.91
CA GLU A 148 18.56 -19.80 -9.16
C GLU A 148 18.30 -18.91 -7.93
N LEU A 149 19.28 -18.07 -7.61
CA LEU A 149 19.17 -17.07 -6.55
C LEU A 149 19.08 -15.66 -7.15
N LYS A 150 18.43 -14.76 -6.42
CA LYS A 150 18.32 -13.33 -6.75
C LYS A 150 18.60 -12.46 -5.53
N ALA A 151 18.83 -11.17 -5.76
CA ALA A 151 18.99 -10.22 -4.67
C ALA A 151 17.72 -10.16 -3.77
N TYR A 152 17.94 -9.92 -2.48
CA TYR A 152 16.85 -9.75 -1.53
C TYR A 152 16.05 -8.49 -1.89
N GLY A 153 14.76 -8.66 -2.17
CA GLY A 153 13.81 -7.57 -2.36
C GLY A 153 12.61 -7.72 -1.42
N PRO A 154 11.55 -6.88 -1.53
CA PRO A 154 11.40 -5.80 -2.48
C PRO A 154 12.55 -4.79 -2.47
N TYR A 155 12.80 -4.21 -3.64
CA TYR A 155 13.77 -3.14 -3.76
C TYR A 155 13.09 -1.82 -3.41
N GLY A 156 13.81 -0.95 -2.72
CA GLY A 156 13.28 0.32 -2.29
C GLY A 156 14.11 0.88 -1.15
N PRO A 157 13.87 2.14 -0.75
CA PRO A 157 14.56 2.75 0.38
C PRO A 157 14.29 2.03 1.72
N ARG A 158 13.16 1.34 1.82
CA ARG A 158 12.78 0.45 2.94
C ARG A 158 12.14 -0.85 2.46
N GLY A 159 12.49 -1.30 1.24
CA GLY A 159 11.74 -2.34 0.54
C GLY A 159 11.67 -3.70 1.25
N TRP A 160 12.66 -4.04 2.08
CA TRP A 160 12.69 -5.29 2.85
C TRP A 160 11.83 -5.25 4.14
N LEU A 161 11.28 -4.09 4.49
CA LEU A 161 10.27 -3.94 5.55
C LEU A 161 8.88 -4.19 4.94
N ASP A 162 8.71 -5.35 4.32
CA ASP A 162 7.55 -5.71 3.51
C ASP A 162 6.44 -6.37 4.33
N GLU A 163 6.23 -6.00 5.59
CA GLU A 163 5.11 -6.54 6.41
C GLU A 163 4.05 -5.49 6.72
N TYR A 164 3.83 -4.58 5.77
CA TYR A 164 2.87 -3.48 5.89
C TYR A 164 3.11 -2.55 7.10
N CYS A 165 4.31 -2.59 7.68
CA CYS A 165 4.82 -1.61 8.62
C CYS A 165 6.26 -1.31 8.23
N GLU A 166 6.58 -0.02 8.15
CA GLU A 166 7.93 0.46 7.89
C GLU A 166 8.37 1.38 9.02
N PHE A 167 9.68 1.56 9.18
CA PHE A 167 10.17 2.45 10.21
C PHE A 167 11.40 3.26 9.80
N SER A 168 11.66 4.31 10.57
CA SER A 168 12.91 5.05 10.53
C SER A 168 13.37 5.39 11.94
N VAL A 169 14.69 5.46 12.12
CA VAL A 169 15.33 5.75 13.41
C VAL A 169 16.01 7.11 13.33
N ALA A 170 15.65 8.00 14.26
CA ALA A 170 16.37 9.24 14.50
C ALA A 170 17.44 9.04 15.58
N ARG A 171 18.64 9.57 15.31
CA ARG A 171 19.78 9.55 16.23
C ARG A 171 20.25 10.97 16.53
N ASP A 172 20.72 11.19 17.75
CA ASP A 172 21.35 12.45 18.14
C ASP A 172 22.78 12.60 17.57
N ALA A 173 23.43 13.72 17.87
CA ALA A 173 24.80 13.99 17.41
C ALA A 173 25.86 13.02 17.96
N ARG A 174 25.53 12.22 18.99
CA ARG A 174 26.39 11.17 19.56
C ARG A 174 26.11 9.79 18.93
N GLY A 175 25.17 9.71 17.98
CA GLY A 175 24.72 8.47 17.37
C GLY A 175 23.71 7.69 18.21
N LYS A 176 23.22 8.24 19.32
CA LYS A 176 22.26 7.56 20.20
C LYS A 176 20.84 7.67 19.67
N MET A 177 20.11 6.56 19.72
CA MET A 177 18.70 6.51 19.34
C MET A 177 17.86 7.46 20.21
N VAL A 178 17.11 8.35 19.57
CA VAL A 178 16.23 9.31 20.27
C VAL A 178 14.76 9.16 19.91
N ARG A 179 14.47 8.59 18.75
CA ARG A 179 13.10 8.36 18.27
C ARG A 179 13.09 7.26 17.21
N ILE A 180 12.06 6.42 17.24
CA ILE A 180 11.74 5.46 16.18
C ILE A 180 10.35 5.80 15.68
N ASP A 181 10.18 6.08 14.39
CA ASP A 181 8.89 6.30 13.75
C ASP A 181 8.47 5.03 13.01
N PHE A 182 7.32 4.46 13.36
CA PHE A 182 6.67 3.34 12.70
C PHE A 182 5.44 3.83 11.93
N THR A 183 5.24 3.37 10.70
CA THR A 183 4.09 3.77 9.87
C THR A 183 3.50 2.58 9.10
N CYS A 184 2.17 2.54 9.04
CA CYS A 184 1.36 1.71 8.15
C CYS A 184 0.56 2.57 7.16
N GLU A 185 0.85 3.88 7.06
CA GLU A 185 0.05 4.77 6.23
C GLU A 185 0.20 4.46 4.73
N ASN A 186 -0.92 4.37 4.02
CA ASN A 186 -0.93 4.02 2.61
C ASN A 186 -0.44 5.19 1.72
N PRO A 187 0.44 4.96 0.73
CA PRO A 187 0.88 5.99 -0.21
C PRO A 187 -0.28 6.59 -1.01
N GLU A 188 -1.32 5.80 -1.30
CA GLU A 188 -2.53 6.23 -2.00
C GLU A 188 -3.24 7.39 -1.27
N TYR A 189 -3.25 7.37 0.07
CA TYR A 189 -3.87 8.43 0.86
C TYR A 189 -3.13 9.75 0.67
N TYR A 190 -1.80 9.73 0.74
CA TYR A 190 -0.97 10.93 0.55
C TYR A 190 -1.05 11.48 -0.86
N GLN A 191 -1.05 10.63 -1.89
CA GLN A 191 -1.25 11.07 -3.26
C GLN A 191 -2.66 11.69 -3.45
N THR A 192 -3.69 11.12 -2.82
CA THR A 192 -5.04 11.68 -2.84
C THR A 192 -5.11 13.03 -2.10
N LEU A 193 -4.54 13.11 -0.90
CA LEU A 193 -4.47 14.35 -0.10
C LEU A 193 -3.71 15.46 -0.84
N TRP A 194 -2.58 15.13 -1.46
CA TRP A 194 -1.80 16.05 -2.29
C TRP A 194 -2.62 16.63 -3.45
N SER A 195 -3.40 15.78 -4.12
CA SER A 195 -4.29 16.21 -5.21
C SER A 195 -5.36 17.22 -4.75
N VAL A 196 -5.65 17.29 -3.45
CA VAL A 196 -6.57 18.26 -2.84
C VAL A 196 -5.82 19.50 -2.35
N SER A 197 -4.84 19.34 -1.46
CA SER A 197 -4.01 20.44 -0.94
C SER A 197 -2.59 19.97 -0.59
N PRO A 198 -1.58 20.34 -1.40
CA PRO A 198 -0.17 20.14 -1.08
C PRO A 198 0.25 20.77 0.25
N GLU A 199 -0.34 21.92 0.59
CA GLU A 199 -0.08 22.66 1.82
C GLU A 199 -0.49 21.83 3.05
N ARG A 200 -1.69 21.21 3.00
CA ARG A 200 -2.15 20.33 4.08
C ARG A 200 -1.26 19.09 4.21
N VAL A 201 -0.72 18.55 3.12
CA VAL A 201 0.27 17.46 3.22
C VAL A 201 1.52 17.91 3.97
N ALA A 202 2.08 19.07 3.63
CA ALA A 202 3.26 19.62 4.32
C ALA A 202 3.00 19.88 5.83
N GLU A 203 1.80 20.36 6.17
CA GLU A 203 1.36 20.54 7.56
C GLU A 203 1.25 19.20 8.31
N VAL A 204 0.67 18.18 7.68
CA VAL A 204 0.54 16.83 8.25
C VAL A 204 1.91 16.20 8.47
N TYR A 205 2.81 16.29 7.50
CA TYR A 205 4.20 15.85 7.63
C TYR A 205 4.91 16.54 8.79
N THR A 206 4.83 17.87 8.85
CA THR A 206 5.44 18.66 9.92
C THR A 206 4.90 18.25 11.29
N ALA A 207 3.58 18.10 11.41
CA ALA A 207 2.93 17.74 12.66
C ALA A 207 3.32 16.33 13.14
N ALA A 208 3.32 15.34 12.25
CA ALA A 208 3.64 13.96 12.60
C ALA A 208 5.11 13.80 13.01
N LEU A 209 6.04 14.31 12.19
CA LEU A 209 7.48 14.15 12.42
C LEU A 209 7.99 14.96 13.63
N ASN A 210 7.24 15.97 14.09
CA ASN A 210 7.57 16.74 15.29
C ASN A 210 6.81 16.27 16.55
N PHE A 211 5.85 15.34 16.42
CA PHE A 211 4.95 14.97 17.52
C PHE A 211 5.72 14.49 18.74
N GLY A 212 5.60 15.19 19.87
CA GLY A 212 6.31 14.84 21.11
C GLY A 212 7.83 15.08 21.09
N ALA A 213 8.44 15.44 19.95
CA ALA A 213 9.88 15.63 19.84
C ALA A 213 10.35 16.95 20.50
N PRO A 214 11.56 17.00 21.07
CA PRO A 214 12.19 18.25 21.49
C PRO A 214 12.32 19.24 20.33
N GLN A 215 12.18 20.54 20.61
CA GLN A 215 12.22 21.59 19.57
C GLN A 215 13.52 21.58 18.74
N ALA A 216 14.64 21.18 19.34
CA ALA A 216 15.93 21.06 18.63
C ALA A 216 15.92 20.00 17.50
N GLN A 217 14.95 19.09 17.52
CA GLN A 217 14.76 18.04 16.52
C GLN A 217 13.64 18.37 15.53
N TRP A 218 12.95 19.51 15.68
CA TRP A 218 11.82 19.84 14.82
C TRP A 218 12.26 20.08 13.39
N VAL A 219 11.47 19.54 12.48
CA VAL A 219 11.55 19.81 11.04
C VAL A 219 10.47 20.83 10.65
N SER A 220 10.73 21.56 9.57
CA SER A 220 9.73 22.36 8.88
C SER A 220 9.62 21.79 7.47
N VAL A 221 8.48 21.21 7.14
CA VAL A 221 8.25 20.62 5.82
C VAL A 221 7.59 21.66 4.93
N SER A 222 8.18 21.90 3.76
CA SER A 222 7.64 22.76 2.71
C SER A 222 6.96 21.94 1.61
N VAL A 223 6.11 22.57 0.79
CA VAL A 223 5.54 21.94 -0.40
C VAL A 223 6.65 21.54 -1.38
N GLU A 224 7.69 22.36 -1.49
CA GLU A 224 8.84 22.14 -2.36
C GLU A 224 9.66 20.90 -1.97
N ASP A 225 9.72 20.57 -0.67
CA ASP A 225 10.38 19.32 -0.22
C ASP A 225 9.64 18.06 -0.71
N LEU A 226 8.33 18.17 -1.01
CA LEU A 226 7.42 17.06 -1.27
C LEU A 226 7.05 16.88 -2.75
N GLN A 227 7.33 17.87 -3.59
CA GLN A 227 6.91 17.85 -5.00
C GLN A 227 7.80 16.95 -5.88
N LEU A 228 7.20 16.41 -6.93
CA LEU A 228 7.88 15.73 -8.02
C LEU A 228 8.60 16.77 -8.89
N VAL A 229 9.87 16.50 -9.15
CA VAL A 229 10.70 17.31 -10.06
C VAL A 229 11.15 16.46 -11.24
N ASP A 230 11.35 17.11 -12.37
CA ASP A 230 11.93 16.49 -13.53
C ASP A 230 13.42 16.16 -13.25
N PRO A 231 13.89 14.93 -13.48
CA PRO A 231 15.22 14.50 -13.06
C PRO A 231 16.35 15.17 -13.85
N VAL A 232 16.06 15.82 -14.98
CA VAL A 232 17.06 16.48 -15.84
C VAL A 232 17.11 17.99 -15.56
N THR A 233 15.95 18.62 -15.45
CA THR A 233 15.82 20.08 -15.31
C THR A 233 15.66 20.53 -13.86
N HIS A 234 15.36 19.61 -12.94
CA HIS A 234 15.04 19.84 -11.53
C HIS A 234 13.89 20.83 -11.30
N LYS A 235 13.05 21.06 -12.31
CA LYS A 235 11.85 21.89 -12.19
C LYS A 235 10.65 21.07 -11.73
N PRO A 236 9.69 21.67 -11.02
CA PRO A 236 8.45 20.98 -10.65
C PRO A 236 7.71 20.46 -11.87
N VAL A 237 7.26 19.21 -11.82
CA VAL A 237 6.47 18.58 -12.88
C VAL A 237 5.01 18.84 -12.60
N ILE A 238 4.33 19.54 -13.50
CA ILE A 238 2.92 19.89 -13.31
C ILE A 238 2.02 18.71 -13.67
N ASP A 239 1.16 18.31 -12.73
CA ASP A 239 0.06 17.39 -12.94
C ASP A 239 -1.06 18.10 -13.73
N PRO A 240 -1.37 17.67 -14.97
CA PRO A 240 -2.40 18.29 -15.79
C PRO A 240 -3.80 18.29 -15.17
N GLN A 241 -4.11 17.34 -14.28
CA GLN A 241 -5.42 17.28 -13.61
C GLN A 241 -5.60 18.43 -12.63
N THR A 242 -4.56 18.75 -11.85
CA THR A 242 -4.65 19.72 -10.76
C THR A 242 -4.07 21.08 -11.12
N GLY A 243 -3.24 21.16 -12.17
CA GLY A 243 -2.49 22.37 -12.53
C GLY A 243 -1.38 22.73 -11.52
N ARG A 244 -1.04 21.81 -10.62
CA ARG A 244 -0.03 21.97 -9.56
C ARG A 244 1.09 20.95 -9.71
N PRO A 245 2.24 21.11 -9.01
CA PRO A 245 3.28 20.08 -9.01
C PRO A 245 2.75 18.70 -8.59
N GLY A 246 3.26 17.64 -9.21
CA GLY A 246 3.02 16.25 -8.79
C GLY A 246 3.64 15.96 -7.42
N TYR A 247 3.25 14.85 -6.80
CA TYR A 247 3.77 14.41 -5.51
C TYR A 247 5.00 13.51 -5.66
N ASN A 248 6.01 13.64 -4.81
CA ASN A 248 7.12 12.68 -4.74
C ASN A 248 6.92 11.74 -3.53
N PRO A 249 6.62 10.44 -3.75
CA PRO A 249 6.41 9.49 -2.66
C PRO A 249 7.70 9.13 -1.91
N LEU A 250 8.87 9.34 -2.53
CA LEU A 250 10.20 9.18 -1.93
C LEU A 250 10.87 10.53 -1.69
N ASN A 251 10.09 11.49 -1.16
CA ASN A 251 10.57 12.82 -0.84
C ASN A 251 11.60 12.83 0.30
N LYS A 252 12.19 14.00 0.55
CA LYS A 252 13.21 14.24 1.59
C LYS A 252 12.84 13.74 2.98
N TRP A 253 11.55 13.65 3.30
CA TRP A 253 11.03 13.30 4.62
C TRP A 253 10.45 11.89 4.68
N ASN A 254 10.45 11.16 3.56
CA ASN A 254 9.95 9.79 3.47
C ASN A 254 10.95 8.89 2.72
N SER A 255 12.16 8.80 3.26
CA SER A 255 13.27 8.09 2.62
C SER A 255 14.14 7.37 3.64
N GLY A 256 14.44 6.10 3.37
CA GLY A 256 15.37 5.26 4.12
C GLY A 256 14.91 4.94 5.53
N THR A 257 15.75 4.21 6.27
CA THR A 257 15.54 3.87 7.69
C THR A 257 16.23 4.83 8.66
N VAL A 258 16.94 5.85 8.15
CA VAL A 258 17.66 6.82 8.99
C VAL A 258 17.02 8.19 8.86
N ALA A 259 16.65 8.79 9.99
CA ALA A 259 16.19 10.15 10.09
C ALA A 259 17.28 11.04 10.73
N MET A 260 17.76 12.04 9.98
CA MET A 260 18.69 13.04 10.52
C MET A 260 17.90 14.17 11.18
N ARG A 261 18.17 14.43 12.46
CA ARG A 261 17.50 15.46 13.27
C ARG A 261 18.48 16.30 14.11
N ALA A 262 19.72 16.46 13.63
CA ALA A 262 20.80 17.10 14.39
C ALA A 262 21.73 17.92 13.48
N ASN A 263 22.50 18.84 14.09
CA ASN A 263 23.54 19.65 13.44
C ASN A 263 23.06 20.46 12.22
N GLY A 264 21.80 20.90 12.22
CA GLY A 264 21.21 21.66 11.11
C GLY A 264 20.97 20.84 9.83
N LYS A 265 21.19 19.51 9.86
CA LYS A 265 20.92 18.60 8.75
C LYS A 265 19.67 17.78 9.07
N PHE A 266 18.62 18.02 8.30
CA PHE A 266 17.32 17.39 8.48
C PHE A 266 16.88 16.69 7.20
N SER A 267 16.69 15.37 7.29
CA SER A 267 16.28 14.51 6.17
C SER A 267 15.83 13.15 6.69
N GLY A 268 15.23 12.35 5.82
CA GLY A 268 14.73 11.02 6.14
C GLY A 268 13.54 11.04 7.09
N GLY A 269 12.99 9.85 7.29
CA GLY A 269 11.73 9.65 8.01
C GLY A 269 10.90 8.56 7.37
N ALA A 270 9.92 8.06 8.12
CA ALA A 270 8.91 7.13 7.66
C ALA A 270 7.55 7.78 7.88
N MET A 271 7.06 8.50 6.86
CA MET A 271 5.74 9.12 6.91
C MET A 271 4.66 8.14 6.44
N HIS A 272 4.92 7.47 5.32
CA HIS A 272 4.03 6.46 4.76
C HIS A 272 4.84 5.32 4.16
N LEU A 273 4.16 4.22 3.85
CA LEU A 273 4.75 3.02 3.26
C LEU A 273 5.41 3.35 1.90
N THR A 274 6.58 2.77 1.66
CA THR A 274 7.40 2.95 0.46
C THR A 274 7.80 1.64 -0.20
N ALA A 275 7.73 0.51 0.48
CA ALA A 275 7.95 -0.78 -0.14
C ALA A 275 6.87 -1.01 -1.21
N THR A 276 7.29 -1.43 -2.40
CA THR A 276 6.40 -1.56 -3.56
C THR A 276 5.21 -2.52 -3.37
N PRO A 277 5.28 -3.61 -2.57
CA PRO A 277 4.09 -4.43 -2.31
C PRO A 277 3.18 -3.89 -1.20
N ASN A 278 3.61 -2.87 -0.43
CA ASN A 278 2.88 -2.34 0.73
C ASN A 278 1.83 -1.28 0.30
N THR A 279 0.97 -1.60 -0.66
CA THR A 279 -0.08 -0.72 -1.19
C THR A 279 -1.46 -1.20 -0.74
N LEU A 280 -2.42 -0.28 -0.56
CA LEU A 280 -3.81 -0.64 -0.21
C LEU A 280 -4.46 -1.46 -1.35
N GLN A 281 -4.13 -1.14 -2.59
CA GLN A 281 -4.63 -1.88 -3.75
C GLN A 281 -4.19 -3.35 -3.71
N THR A 282 -2.95 -3.65 -3.28
CA THR A 282 -2.47 -5.03 -3.13
C THR A 282 -3.15 -5.74 -1.96
N GLU A 283 -3.33 -5.06 -0.83
CA GLU A 283 -4.05 -5.60 0.33
C GLU A 283 -5.46 -6.09 -0.06
N LEU A 284 -6.22 -5.24 -0.75
CA LEU A 284 -7.56 -5.58 -1.26
C LEU A 284 -7.50 -6.76 -2.25
N GLY A 285 -6.53 -6.75 -3.16
CA GLY A 285 -6.33 -7.83 -4.14
C GLY A 285 -5.98 -9.18 -3.50
N LEU A 286 -5.12 -9.18 -2.48
CA LEU A 286 -4.76 -10.35 -1.68
C LEU A 286 -6.00 -10.89 -0.96
N GLY A 287 -6.76 -10.01 -0.31
CA GLY A 287 -7.99 -10.38 0.38
C GLY A 287 -9.04 -10.98 -0.54
N ALA A 288 -9.23 -10.41 -1.74
CA ALA A 288 -10.14 -10.97 -2.72
C ALA A 288 -9.64 -12.31 -3.30
N GLY A 289 -8.34 -12.41 -3.62
CA GLY A 289 -7.74 -13.61 -4.20
C GLY A 289 -7.86 -14.82 -3.28
N ALA A 290 -7.75 -14.57 -1.98
CA ALA A 290 -7.93 -15.54 -0.92
C ALA A 290 -9.36 -16.10 -0.82
N THR A 291 -10.37 -15.41 -1.34
CA THR A 291 -11.76 -15.91 -1.31
C THR A 291 -12.02 -17.08 -2.25
N VAL A 292 -11.11 -17.33 -3.21
CA VAL A 292 -11.25 -18.45 -4.15
C VAL A 292 -10.91 -19.77 -3.45
N GLN A 293 -11.91 -20.62 -3.27
CA GLN A 293 -11.71 -21.98 -2.74
C GLN A 293 -10.98 -22.84 -3.76
N ARG A 294 -9.81 -23.38 -3.42
CA ARG A 294 -9.00 -24.21 -4.33
C ARG A 294 -9.21 -25.71 -4.11
N SER A 295 -8.89 -26.50 -5.12
CA SER A 295 -8.91 -27.97 -5.05
C SER A 295 -7.81 -28.55 -4.16
N SER A 296 -6.79 -27.75 -3.83
CA SER A 296 -5.68 -28.11 -2.96
C SER A 296 -5.13 -26.86 -2.26
N GLY A 297 -4.38 -27.04 -1.18
CA GLY A 297 -3.65 -25.96 -0.50
C GLY A 297 -4.46 -25.12 0.49
N ASN A 298 -5.79 -25.12 0.49
CA ASN A 298 -6.62 -24.26 1.39
C ASN A 298 -6.30 -24.37 2.89
N LEU A 299 -5.78 -25.51 3.35
CA LEU A 299 -5.44 -25.75 4.76
C LEU A 299 -3.99 -25.42 5.13
N ASP A 300 -3.15 -25.06 4.16
CA ASP A 300 -1.76 -24.67 4.37
C ASP A 300 -1.51 -23.28 3.76
N PRO A 301 -1.07 -22.28 4.54
CA PRO A 301 -1.01 -20.90 4.09
C PRO A 301 0.01 -20.70 2.95
N GLN A 302 1.10 -21.48 2.92
CA GLN A 302 2.11 -21.39 1.87
C GLN A 302 1.64 -22.07 0.57
N ALA A 303 1.03 -23.26 0.70
CA ALA A 303 0.47 -23.99 -0.42
C ALA A 303 -0.72 -23.26 -1.06
N LEU A 304 -1.54 -22.57 -0.26
CA LEU A 304 -2.63 -21.72 -0.75
C LEU A 304 -2.09 -20.58 -1.62
N ILE A 305 -1.04 -19.87 -1.18
CA ILE A 305 -0.39 -18.84 -2.00
C ILE A 305 0.14 -19.44 -3.30
N CYS A 306 0.83 -20.59 -3.22
CA CYS A 306 1.36 -21.25 -4.42
C CYS A 306 0.27 -21.67 -5.41
N CYS A 307 -0.87 -22.14 -4.90
CA CYS A 307 -2.01 -22.55 -5.74
C CYS A 307 -2.81 -21.35 -6.26
N GLY A 308 -2.91 -20.26 -5.50
CA GLY A 308 -3.77 -19.12 -5.81
C GLY A 308 -3.08 -17.95 -6.51
N VAL A 309 -1.75 -17.82 -6.41
CA VAL A 309 -0.91 -16.79 -7.06
C VAL A 309 -1.38 -15.36 -6.74
N PHE A 310 -1.72 -15.07 -5.47
CA PHE A 310 -2.26 -13.77 -5.04
C PHE A 310 -1.46 -13.06 -3.93
N GLY A 311 -0.27 -13.58 -3.57
CA GLY A 311 0.59 -13.03 -2.52
C GLY A 311 2.00 -13.63 -2.57
N GLN A 312 2.78 -13.44 -1.52
CA GLN A 312 4.17 -13.88 -1.44
C GLN A 312 4.43 -14.84 -0.28
N ASN A 313 5.02 -16.00 -0.59
CA ASN A 313 5.45 -16.97 0.41
C ASN A 313 6.45 -16.38 1.42
N TYR A 314 6.38 -16.91 2.64
CA TYR A 314 7.25 -16.60 3.79
C TYR A 314 7.22 -15.17 4.32
N ARG A 315 6.32 -14.30 3.85
CA ARG A 315 5.89 -13.13 4.63
C ARG A 315 5.05 -13.58 5.84
N ASN A 316 4.88 -12.71 6.82
CA ASN A 316 3.88 -12.85 7.86
C ASN A 316 2.49 -12.51 7.28
N SER A 317 2.35 -11.31 6.74
CA SER A 317 1.09 -10.77 6.24
C SER A 317 0.37 -11.67 5.23
N ASP A 318 0.95 -11.87 4.04
CA ASP A 318 0.24 -12.51 2.92
C ASP A 318 -0.32 -13.91 3.24
N PRO A 319 0.45 -14.84 3.84
CA PRO A 319 -0.07 -16.17 4.14
C PRO A 319 -1.12 -16.16 5.26
N HIS A 320 -0.97 -15.30 6.28
CA HIS A 320 -1.95 -15.18 7.36
C HIS A 320 -3.27 -14.57 6.87
N ILE A 321 -3.22 -13.49 6.10
CA ILE A 321 -4.39 -12.89 5.46
C ILE A 321 -5.06 -13.89 4.53
N GLY A 322 -4.27 -14.53 3.67
CA GLY A 322 -4.76 -15.52 2.71
C GLY A 322 -5.50 -16.66 3.37
N GLN A 323 -4.89 -17.30 4.37
CA GLN A 323 -5.50 -18.45 5.05
C GLN A 323 -6.72 -18.05 5.88
N THR A 324 -6.65 -16.95 6.64
CA THR A 324 -7.77 -16.52 7.50
C THR A 324 -9.03 -16.23 6.68
N ILE A 325 -8.87 -15.50 5.56
CA ILE A 325 -9.97 -15.21 4.64
C ILE A 325 -10.48 -16.50 3.97
N ASN A 326 -9.57 -17.35 3.49
CA ASN A 326 -9.96 -18.58 2.79
C ASN A 326 -10.75 -19.54 3.68
N LEU A 327 -10.34 -19.69 4.94
CA LEU A 327 -11.06 -20.50 5.93
C LEU A 327 -12.45 -19.90 6.25
N ALA A 328 -12.54 -18.58 6.40
CA ALA A 328 -13.83 -17.91 6.62
C ALA A 328 -14.80 -18.14 5.46
N VAL A 329 -14.33 -18.04 4.21
CA VAL A 329 -15.16 -18.31 3.02
C VAL A 329 -15.52 -19.78 2.91
N GLY A 330 -14.57 -20.69 3.19
CA GLY A 330 -14.79 -22.13 3.22
C GLY A 330 -15.83 -22.57 4.27
N ALA A 331 -15.96 -21.81 5.37
CA ALA A 331 -17.01 -21.98 6.36
C ALA A 331 -18.39 -21.42 5.93
N GLY A 332 -18.51 -20.93 4.70
CA GLY A 332 -19.76 -20.44 4.13
C GLY A 332 -20.01 -18.98 4.48
N THR A 333 -19.04 -18.09 4.24
CA THR A 333 -19.22 -16.63 4.31
C THR A 333 -18.72 -15.94 3.05
N ASN A 334 -19.22 -14.73 2.80
CA ASN A 334 -18.53 -13.75 1.96
C ASN A 334 -17.81 -12.75 2.87
N ILE A 335 -16.71 -12.16 2.42
CA ILE A 335 -15.91 -11.27 3.25
C ILE A 335 -15.40 -10.07 2.46
N SER A 336 -15.20 -8.95 3.12
CA SER A 336 -14.56 -7.75 2.59
C SER A 336 -13.76 -7.09 3.71
N LEU A 337 -12.88 -6.14 3.39
CA LEU A 337 -12.30 -5.31 4.43
C LEU A 337 -13.41 -4.45 5.07
N ALA A 338 -13.37 -4.32 6.40
CA ALA A 338 -14.24 -3.42 7.14
C ALA A 338 -13.83 -1.96 6.89
N ASP A 339 -14.80 -1.04 6.96
CA ASP A 339 -14.54 0.39 6.84
C ASP A 339 -14.13 1.01 8.20
N PRO A 340 -13.06 1.81 8.30
CA PRO A 340 -12.15 2.21 7.21
C PRO A 340 -11.17 1.09 6.80
N PRO A 341 -11.00 0.81 5.50
CA PRO A 341 -10.04 -0.19 5.04
C PRO A 341 -8.60 0.33 5.19
N GLY A 342 -7.70 -0.57 5.54
CA GLY A 342 -6.27 -0.27 5.72
C GLY A 342 -5.62 -1.17 6.77
N LEU A 343 -4.35 -0.88 7.00
CA LEU A 343 -3.47 -1.63 7.89
C LEU A 343 -3.13 -0.78 9.10
N TYR A 344 -3.21 -1.40 10.27
CA TYR A 344 -3.17 -0.68 11.51
C TYR A 344 -2.20 -1.33 12.48
N ILE A 345 -1.30 -0.53 13.03
CA ILE A 345 -0.44 -0.92 14.14
C ILE A 345 -1.35 -1.24 15.33
N GLN A 346 -1.12 -2.39 15.95
CA GLN A 346 -1.79 -2.77 17.19
C GLN A 346 -0.99 -2.26 18.38
N MET A 347 -1.68 -1.90 19.47
CA MET A 347 -1.00 -1.45 20.68
C MET A 347 -0.02 -2.54 21.18
N PRO A 348 1.25 -2.21 21.42
CA PRO A 348 2.23 -3.18 21.90
C PRO A 348 1.91 -3.65 23.32
N SER A 349 2.36 -4.85 23.65
CA SER A 349 2.53 -5.25 25.05
C SER A 349 3.88 -4.76 25.57
N PHE A 350 3.88 -3.98 26.64
CA PHE A 350 5.11 -3.50 27.28
C PHE A 350 5.58 -4.38 28.45
N ALA A 351 5.00 -5.57 28.62
CA ALA A 351 5.30 -6.46 29.75
C ALA A 351 6.78 -6.91 29.79
N GLN A 352 7.41 -7.03 28.61
CA GLN A 352 8.81 -7.42 28.49
C GLN A 352 9.78 -6.24 28.57
N TYR A 353 9.29 -5.01 28.69
CA TYR A 353 10.12 -3.82 28.72
C TYR A 353 10.53 -3.45 30.14
N GLN A 354 11.76 -3.01 30.33
CA GLN A 354 12.21 -2.44 31.61
C GLN A 354 12.91 -1.10 31.39
N LEU A 355 12.50 -0.10 32.18
CA LEU A 355 13.17 1.19 32.26
C LEU A 355 14.36 1.10 33.24
N PRO A 356 15.48 1.80 32.96
CA PRO A 356 16.49 2.08 33.97
C PRO A 356 15.89 2.86 35.15
N ALA A 357 16.40 2.59 36.35
CA ALA A 357 16.06 3.40 37.52
C ALA A 357 16.68 4.80 37.39
N ASP A 358 15.86 5.84 37.48
CA ASP A 358 16.30 7.23 37.51
C ASP A 358 15.42 8.06 38.47
N PRO A 359 15.98 8.83 39.42
CA PRO A 359 15.21 9.60 40.40
C PRO A 359 14.37 10.74 39.79
N LYS A 360 14.59 11.09 38.51
CA LYS A 360 13.84 12.12 37.77
C LYS A 360 12.65 11.54 36.99
N LEU A 361 12.48 10.23 36.97
CA LEU A 361 11.26 9.62 36.43
C LEU A 361 10.06 9.97 37.32
N PRO A 362 8.89 10.30 36.73
CA PRO A 362 7.69 10.50 37.50
C PRO A 362 7.25 9.19 38.18
N PRO A 363 6.58 9.25 39.35
CA PRO A 363 6.00 8.06 39.98
C PRO A 363 5.09 7.30 38.99
N GLY A 364 5.31 5.99 38.87
CA GLY A 364 4.54 5.13 37.96
C GLY A 364 5.01 5.12 36.51
N ALA A 365 6.13 5.80 36.17
CA ALA A 365 6.71 5.76 34.84
C ALA A 365 6.91 4.32 34.34
N SER A 366 6.54 4.08 33.09
CA SER A 366 6.63 2.77 32.43
C SER A 366 7.11 2.92 30.99
N ALA A 367 7.61 1.84 30.39
CA ALA A 367 8.03 1.88 28.99
C ALA A 367 6.87 2.18 28.01
N ALA A 368 5.61 1.93 28.42
CA ALA A 368 4.44 2.30 27.63
C ALA A 368 4.34 3.82 27.42
N ASP A 369 4.85 4.63 28.36
CA ASP A 369 4.88 6.09 28.22
C ASP A 369 5.81 6.55 27.07
N CYS A 370 6.74 5.70 26.66
CA CYS A 370 7.60 5.95 25.51
C CYS A 370 6.91 5.72 24.16
N TRP A 371 5.71 5.13 24.14
CA TRP A 371 4.95 4.89 22.92
C TRP A 371 3.91 5.99 22.70
N HIS A 372 4.02 6.68 21.57
CA HIS A 372 3.18 7.80 21.21
C HIS A 372 2.37 7.45 19.97
N ILE A 373 1.04 7.46 20.06
CA ILE A 373 0.17 7.40 18.88
C ILE A 373 0.24 8.76 18.20
N VAL A 374 0.96 8.81 17.06
CA VAL A 374 1.15 10.04 16.28
C VAL A 374 -0.07 10.29 15.41
N ARG A 375 -0.56 9.26 14.73
CA ARG A 375 -1.76 9.29 13.87
C ARG A 375 -2.58 8.02 14.04
N GLY A 376 -3.89 8.17 13.98
CA GLY A 376 -4.85 7.08 14.22
C GLY A 376 -5.31 7.04 15.67
N PHE A 377 -5.97 5.95 16.05
CA PHE A 377 -6.64 5.81 17.34
C PHE A 377 -6.44 4.43 17.94
N GLU A 378 -6.26 4.36 19.26
CA GLU A 378 -6.18 3.09 19.99
C GLU A 378 -7.48 2.29 19.92
N THR A 379 -8.63 2.98 19.91
CA THR A 379 -9.95 2.34 19.87
C THR A 379 -10.87 3.12 18.94
N LEU A 380 -11.58 2.40 18.08
CA LEU A 380 -12.71 2.90 17.30
C LEU A 380 -13.97 2.08 17.61
N ILE A 381 -15.13 2.71 17.50
CA ILE A 381 -16.43 2.04 17.60
C ILE A 381 -16.85 1.55 16.22
N ASP A 382 -17.15 0.25 16.12
CA ASP A 382 -17.73 -0.35 14.92
C ASP A 382 -19.14 0.22 14.70
N PRO A 383 -19.40 0.92 13.58
CA PRO A 383 -20.69 1.52 13.29
C PRO A 383 -21.80 0.49 13.08
N ILE A 384 -21.49 -0.78 12.81
CA ILE A 384 -22.47 -1.84 12.57
C ILE A 384 -22.92 -2.50 13.87
N THR A 385 -21.98 -2.88 14.74
CA THR A 385 -22.28 -3.57 16.01
C THR A 385 -22.48 -2.60 17.17
N LYS A 386 -22.01 -1.35 17.03
CA LYS A 386 -21.97 -0.33 18.10
C LYS A 386 -21.07 -0.70 19.29
N THR A 387 -20.13 -1.62 19.08
CA THR A 387 -19.11 -2.01 20.06
C THR A 387 -17.73 -1.57 19.57
N PRO A 388 -16.70 -1.52 20.42
CA PRO A 388 -15.32 -1.37 19.95
C PRO A 388 -14.99 -2.42 18.88
N TYR A 389 -14.18 -2.02 17.89
CA TYR A 389 -13.48 -2.97 17.02
C TYR A 389 -12.53 -3.86 17.86
N PRO A 390 -12.16 -5.05 17.36
CA PRO A 390 -11.31 -5.98 18.11
C PRO A 390 -9.84 -5.53 18.27
N GLY A 391 -9.44 -4.42 17.65
CA GLY A 391 -8.07 -3.91 17.72
C GLY A 391 -7.97 -2.40 17.50
N SER A 392 -6.73 -1.93 17.47
CA SER A 392 -6.38 -0.52 17.27
C SER A 392 -6.34 -0.14 15.79
N PHE A 393 -6.52 1.17 15.55
CA PHE A 393 -6.49 1.82 14.24
C PHE A 393 -5.34 2.83 14.22
N ILE A 394 -4.13 2.41 14.61
CA ILE A 394 -2.95 3.28 14.65
C ILE A 394 -2.27 3.25 13.29
N LEU A 395 -2.06 4.44 12.73
CA LEU A 395 -1.44 4.61 11.42
C LEU A 395 0.05 4.93 11.53
N HIS A 396 0.41 5.73 12.53
CA HIS A 396 1.78 6.15 12.80
C HIS A 396 2.00 6.17 14.30
N ALA A 397 3.05 5.50 14.77
CA ALA A 397 3.51 5.54 16.15
C ALA A 397 4.96 6.02 16.25
N ALA A 398 5.30 6.69 17.34
CA ALA A 398 6.66 7.06 17.67
C ALA A 398 7.07 6.43 19.01
N PHE A 399 8.19 5.71 19.04
CA PHE A 399 8.82 5.27 20.28
C PHE A 399 9.94 6.24 20.65
N GLN A 400 9.73 7.05 21.69
CA GLN A 400 10.64 8.08 22.17
C GLN A 400 10.36 8.42 23.64
N LEU A 401 11.39 8.89 24.35
CA LEU A 401 11.20 9.36 25.73
C LEU A 401 10.20 10.53 25.75
N PRO A 402 9.23 10.56 26.69
CA PRO A 402 8.37 11.71 26.89
C PRO A 402 9.15 13.01 27.03
N LEU A 403 8.66 14.09 26.40
CA LEU A 403 9.31 15.41 26.47
C LEU A 403 9.48 15.89 27.92
N ALA A 404 8.54 15.54 28.81
CA ALA A 404 8.64 15.84 30.24
C ALA A 404 9.86 15.17 30.89
N TRP A 405 10.18 13.93 30.54
CA TRP A 405 11.35 13.20 31.05
C TRP A 405 12.64 13.81 30.53
N VAL A 406 12.68 14.14 29.24
CA VAL A 406 13.81 14.83 28.61
C VAL A 406 14.06 16.18 29.29
N LYS A 407 13.01 16.97 29.54
CA LYS A 407 13.11 18.26 30.26
C LYS A 407 13.54 18.11 31.72
N ALA A 408 13.11 17.05 32.40
CA ALA A 408 13.57 16.71 33.74
C ALA A 408 15.04 16.26 33.75
N GLY A 409 15.61 15.94 32.58
CA GLY A 409 17.00 15.55 32.41
C GLY A 409 17.28 14.14 32.89
N VAL A 410 16.38 13.18 32.63
CA VAL A 410 16.64 11.75 32.84
C VAL A 410 17.99 11.37 32.20
N SER A 411 18.74 10.51 32.89
CA SER A 411 20.15 10.21 32.58
C SER A 411 20.36 9.14 31.52
N PHE A 412 19.29 8.49 31.07
CA PHE A 412 19.32 7.39 30.12
C PHE A 412 18.68 7.76 28.76
N THR A 413 18.90 6.91 27.77
CA THR A 413 18.38 7.00 26.39
C THR A 413 17.49 5.80 26.07
N LEU A 414 16.89 5.76 24.87
CA LEU A 414 16.15 4.58 24.42
C LEU A 414 17.00 3.31 24.42
N GLU A 415 18.32 3.44 24.20
CA GLU A 415 19.23 2.30 24.13
C GLU A 415 19.53 1.66 25.50
N ASP A 416 19.15 2.33 26.59
CA ASP A 416 19.29 1.80 27.95
C ASP A 416 18.02 1.07 28.42
N ILE A 417 16.91 1.19 27.69
CA ILE A 417 15.69 0.40 27.92
C ILE A 417 15.97 -1.02 27.43
N THR A 418 15.54 -2.01 28.21
CA THR A 418 15.66 -3.43 27.82
C THR A 418 14.34 -4.03 27.38
N ILE A 419 14.39 -4.96 26.43
CA ILE A 419 13.31 -5.87 26.05
C ILE A 419 13.80 -7.27 26.38
N ASP A 420 13.10 -7.97 27.27
CA ASP A 420 13.49 -9.29 27.78
C ASP A 420 14.95 -9.31 28.30
N GLY A 421 15.30 -8.29 29.10
CA GLY A 421 16.64 -8.11 29.65
C GLY A 421 17.73 -7.69 28.66
N THR A 422 17.43 -7.58 27.36
CA THR A 422 18.40 -7.17 26.33
C THR A 422 18.22 -5.68 25.98
N PRO A 423 19.28 -4.85 26.02
CA PRO A 423 19.19 -3.45 25.62
C PRO A 423 18.70 -3.26 24.18
N ILE A 424 17.95 -2.18 23.94
CA ILE A 424 17.56 -1.77 22.59
C ILE A 424 18.79 -1.23 21.86
N THR A 425 19.18 -1.89 20.78
CA THR A 425 20.29 -1.46 19.90
C THR A 425 19.82 -1.10 18.50
N CYS A 426 18.71 -1.71 18.08
CA CYS A 426 18.08 -1.58 16.76
C CYS A 426 16.59 -1.23 16.93
N GLY A 427 16.05 -0.38 16.06
CA GLY A 427 14.63 -0.02 16.09
C GLY A 427 13.71 -1.21 15.78
N SER A 428 14.20 -2.14 14.98
CA SER A 428 13.52 -3.40 14.66
C SER A 428 13.30 -4.33 15.87
N GLN A 429 14.06 -4.20 16.96
CA GLN A 429 13.77 -4.92 18.21
C GLN A 429 12.42 -4.49 18.79
N VAL A 430 12.09 -3.20 18.71
CA VAL A 430 10.77 -2.70 19.13
C VAL A 430 9.69 -3.17 18.14
N MET A 431 10.00 -3.16 16.84
CA MET A 431 9.08 -3.63 15.79
C MET A 431 8.60 -5.08 15.98
N GLU A 432 9.44 -5.97 16.51
CA GLU A 432 9.07 -7.36 16.75
C GLU A 432 8.05 -7.54 17.88
N THR A 433 7.91 -6.56 18.76
CA THR A 433 7.04 -6.68 19.95
C THR A 433 5.58 -6.34 19.70
N PHE A 434 5.23 -5.91 18.48
CA PHE A 434 3.86 -5.53 18.13
C PHE A 434 3.41 -6.14 16.82
N GLU A 435 2.09 -6.13 16.66
CA GLU A 435 1.40 -6.66 15.49
C GLU A 435 0.91 -5.52 14.59
N VAL A 436 0.71 -5.85 13.32
CA VAL A 436 -0.14 -5.10 12.40
C VAL A 436 -1.39 -5.93 12.20
N ALA A 437 -2.54 -5.28 12.03
CA ALA A 437 -3.77 -5.95 11.67
C ALA A 437 -4.52 -5.21 10.56
N LEU A 438 -5.31 -5.98 9.83
CA LEU A 438 -6.45 -5.50 9.06
C LEU A 438 -7.73 -6.13 9.63
N PHE A 439 -8.87 -5.57 9.27
CA PHE A 439 -10.17 -6.04 9.78
C PHE A 439 -11.05 -6.53 8.63
N GLY A 440 -11.41 -7.81 8.65
CA GLY A 440 -12.35 -8.41 7.71
C GLY A 440 -13.78 -8.38 8.26
N ARG A 441 -14.79 -8.26 7.40
CA ARG A 441 -16.20 -8.32 7.81
C ARG A 441 -16.95 -9.45 7.11
N PRO A 442 -17.03 -10.65 7.73
CA PRO A 442 -17.77 -11.76 7.17
C PRO A 442 -19.28 -11.50 7.19
N ILE A 443 -19.97 -11.90 6.13
CA ILE A 443 -21.43 -11.85 6.00
C ILE A 443 -21.93 -13.19 5.43
N PRO A 444 -23.21 -13.55 5.62
CA PRO A 444 -23.80 -14.69 4.95
C PRO A 444 -23.61 -14.61 3.43
N PRO A 445 -23.24 -15.72 2.78
CA PRO A 445 -22.89 -15.72 1.37
C PRO A 445 -24.18 -15.61 0.53
N LYS A 446 -24.09 -14.93 -0.62
CA LYS A 446 -25.21 -14.90 -1.57
C LYS A 446 -25.41 -16.24 -2.28
N ALA A 447 -24.33 -17.01 -2.45
CA ALA A 447 -24.30 -18.34 -3.03
C ALA A 447 -23.05 -19.10 -2.53
N PRO A 448 -23.05 -20.44 -2.55
CA PRO A 448 -21.85 -21.22 -2.25
C PRO A 448 -20.69 -20.86 -3.20
N THR A 449 -19.50 -20.63 -2.66
CA THR A 449 -18.29 -20.38 -3.46
C THR A 449 -17.82 -21.68 -4.10
N PRO A 450 -17.75 -21.79 -5.44
CA PRO A 450 -17.33 -23.02 -6.10
C PRO A 450 -15.83 -23.26 -5.89
N THR A 451 -15.46 -24.54 -5.78
CA THR A 451 -14.05 -24.95 -5.79
C THR A 451 -13.46 -24.81 -7.19
N GLN A 452 -12.26 -24.23 -7.27
CA GLN A 452 -11.50 -24.03 -8.50
C GLN A 452 -10.18 -24.80 -8.46
N SER A 453 -9.61 -25.12 -9.62
CA SER A 453 -8.22 -25.59 -9.69
C SER A 453 -7.23 -24.51 -9.24
N CYS A 454 -5.96 -24.89 -9.07
CA CYS A 454 -4.89 -23.90 -8.91
C CYS A 454 -4.82 -22.98 -10.12
N ALA A 455 -4.49 -21.72 -9.87
CA ALA A 455 -4.27 -20.72 -10.90
C ALA A 455 -3.02 -21.08 -11.71
N GLU A 456 -3.12 -20.95 -13.03
CA GLU A 456 -2.01 -21.20 -13.94
C GLU A 456 -1.89 -20.05 -14.93
N SER A 457 -0.67 -19.79 -15.41
CA SER A 457 -0.46 -18.83 -16.49
C SER A 457 -1.13 -19.32 -17.78
N LEU A 458 -1.86 -18.44 -18.45
CA LEU A 458 -2.44 -18.75 -19.75
C LEU A 458 -1.34 -18.81 -20.83
N PRO A 459 -1.47 -19.73 -21.81
CA PRO A 459 -0.59 -19.70 -22.97
C PRO A 459 -0.82 -18.41 -23.77
N VAL A 460 0.23 -17.89 -24.40
CA VAL A 460 0.19 -16.64 -25.20
C VAL A 460 -0.98 -16.57 -26.19
N THR A 461 -1.39 -17.71 -26.75
CA THR A 461 -2.52 -17.82 -27.70
C THR A 461 -3.89 -17.56 -27.07
N LYS A 462 -4.01 -17.66 -25.74
CA LYS A 462 -5.22 -17.41 -24.96
C LYS A 462 -5.11 -16.15 -24.09
N SER A 463 -3.90 -15.67 -23.83
CA SER A 463 -3.67 -14.45 -23.07
C SER A 463 -4.23 -13.22 -23.78
N GLN A 464 -4.81 -12.32 -23.00
CA GLN A 464 -5.29 -11.02 -23.45
C GLN A 464 -4.32 -9.92 -23.02
N ALA A 465 -4.41 -8.75 -23.65
CA ALA A 465 -3.65 -7.59 -23.20
C ALA A 465 -4.19 -7.10 -21.85
N GLN A 466 -3.33 -7.08 -20.85
CA GLN A 466 -3.64 -6.63 -19.51
C GLN A 466 -3.19 -5.16 -19.36
N PRO A 467 -4.10 -4.19 -19.14
CA PRO A 467 -3.68 -2.88 -18.67
C PRO A 467 -3.11 -3.01 -17.26
N LEU A 468 -2.11 -2.21 -16.89
CA LEU A 468 -1.47 -2.29 -15.57
C LEU A 468 -1.65 -0.99 -14.78
N GLN A 469 -1.23 0.14 -15.35
CA GLN A 469 -1.33 1.46 -14.72
C GLN A 469 -1.47 2.54 -15.80
N ILE A 470 -2.33 3.53 -15.55
CA ILE A 470 -2.49 4.70 -16.42
C ILE A 470 -2.31 5.98 -15.61
N MET A 471 -1.60 6.97 -16.16
CA MET A 471 -1.42 8.30 -15.57
C MET A 471 -1.12 9.34 -16.66
N PHE A 472 -1.01 10.62 -16.30
CA PHE A 472 -0.57 11.65 -17.25
C PHE A 472 0.88 11.42 -17.69
N GLN A 473 1.16 11.61 -18.98
CA GLN A 473 2.48 11.36 -19.57
C GLN A 473 3.60 12.15 -18.87
N PRO A 474 3.46 13.45 -18.53
CA PRO A 474 4.52 14.19 -17.82
C PRO A 474 4.87 13.60 -16.46
N LEU A 475 3.87 13.07 -15.73
CA LEU A 475 4.09 12.41 -14.44
C LEU A 475 4.85 11.11 -14.63
N TRP A 476 4.43 10.28 -15.60
CA TRP A 476 5.11 9.04 -15.95
C TRP A 476 6.58 9.29 -16.32
N ASP A 477 6.85 10.26 -17.19
CA ASP A 477 8.21 10.56 -17.66
C ASP A 477 9.12 10.94 -16.49
N ALA A 478 8.62 11.77 -15.56
CA ALA A 478 9.36 12.17 -14.37
C ALA A 478 9.56 11.01 -13.39
N TYR A 479 8.53 10.22 -13.10
CA TYR A 479 8.62 9.08 -12.20
C TYR A 479 9.55 7.99 -12.76
N TYR A 480 9.38 7.59 -14.02
CA TYR A 480 10.19 6.56 -14.64
C TYR A 480 11.63 7.03 -14.89
N GLY A 481 11.82 8.31 -15.22
CA GLY A 481 13.13 8.92 -15.41
C GLY A 481 13.92 9.13 -14.11
N THR A 482 13.25 9.23 -12.96
CA THR A 482 13.92 9.41 -11.67
C THR A 482 14.41 8.06 -11.14
N LYS A 483 15.74 7.85 -11.22
CA LYS A 483 16.41 6.68 -10.68
C LYS A 483 16.85 6.90 -9.23
N PHE A 484 16.86 5.84 -8.44
CA PHE A 484 17.42 5.86 -7.10
C PHE A 484 18.08 4.53 -6.75
N ASP A 485 19.08 4.62 -5.89
CA ASP A 485 19.80 3.45 -5.38
C ASP A 485 19.03 2.78 -4.25
N THR A 486 19.19 1.46 -4.15
CA THR A 486 18.64 0.66 -3.05
C THR A 486 19.77 0.06 -2.22
N PRO A 487 19.52 -0.29 -0.95
CA PRO A 487 20.55 -0.89 -0.09
C PRO A 487 21.15 -2.21 -0.60
N VAL A 488 20.50 -2.86 -1.57
CA VAL A 488 21.00 -4.07 -2.25
C VAL A 488 21.63 -3.78 -3.63
N HIS A 489 21.89 -2.52 -3.95
CA HIS A 489 22.49 -2.04 -5.21
C HIS A 489 21.72 -2.47 -6.47
N GLN A 490 20.40 -2.64 -6.34
CA GLN A 490 19.52 -2.83 -7.48
C GLN A 490 18.95 -1.47 -7.88
N GLU A 491 19.13 -1.08 -9.14
CA GLU A 491 18.56 0.16 -9.66
C GLU A 491 17.03 0.08 -9.65
N MET A 492 16.40 1.11 -9.10
CA MET A 492 14.96 1.31 -9.16
C MET A 492 14.65 2.66 -9.80
N ASN A 493 13.40 2.81 -10.25
CA ASN A 493 12.85 4.09 -10.68
C ASN A 493 11.61 4.43 -9.85
N LEU A 494 11.36 5.73 -9.69
CA LEU A 494 10.29 6.24 -8.84
C LEU A 494 8.89 5.83 -9.30
N ALA A 495 8.70 5.43 -10.56
CA ALA A 495 7.42 4.86 -11.01
C ALA A 495 7.05 3.59 -10.24
N SER A 496 8.05 2.86 -9.73
CA SER A 496 7.82 1.67 -8.89
C SER A 496 7.20 1.98 -7.53
N ASN A 497 7.30 3.23 -7.07
CA ASN A 497 6.73 3.72 -5.80
C ASN A 497 5.56 4.68 -6.04
N SER A 498 5.10 4.81 -7.29
CA SER A 498 3.86 5.51 -7.60
C SER A 498 2.65 4.70 -7.11
N SER A 499 1.47 5.30 -7.08
CA SER A 499 0.23 4.57 -6.81
C SER A 499 -0.66 4.45 -8.04
N ILE A 500 -1.51 3.41 -8.08
CA ILE A 500 -2.52 3.23 -9.12
C ILE A 500 -3.69 4.16 -8.84
N ILE A 501 -3.52 5.47 -9.02
CA ILE A 501 -4.61 6.44 -8.86
C ILE A 501 -5.12 6.83 -10.26
N PRO A 502 -6.41 6.61 -10.57
CA PRO A 502 -6.98 6.96 -11.87
C PRO A 502 -6.81 8.45 -12.20
N PRO A 503 -6.27 8.82 -13.37
CA PRO A 503 -6.25 10.20 -13.80
C PRO A 503 -7.69 10.67 -14.06
N THR A 504 -7.95 11.94 -13.76
CA THR A 504 -9.26 12.57 -13.98
C THR A 504 -9.22 13.55 -15.13
N LEU A 505 -10.08 13.34 -16.13
CA LEU A 505 -10.31 14.25 -17.25
C LEU A 505 -11.65 14.98 -17.10
N LYS A 506 -11.78 16.13 -17.75
CA LYS A 506 -13.00 16.95 -17.78
C LYS A 506 -13.69 16.83 -19.14
N PRO A 507 -15.03 16.86 -19.19
CA PRO A 507 -15.76 16.94 -20.46
C PRO A 507 -15.25 18.08 -21.34
N GLY A 508 -15.04 17.81 -22.63
CA GLY A 508 -14.56 18.79 -23.62
C GLY A 508 -13.03 18.93 -23.70
N GLN A 509 -12.25 18.28 -22.84
CA GLN A 509 -10.80 18.23 -23.00
C GLN A 509 -10.40 17.42 -24.24
N SER A 510 -9.41 17.90 -24.99
CA SER A 510 -8.90 17.21 -26.17
C SER A 510 -7.41 16.91 -26.05
N ARG A 511 -6.98 15.82 -26.70
CA ARG A 511 -5.58 15.40 -26.88
C ARG A 511 -4.75 15.42 -25.60
N GLN A 512 -5.34 14.96 -24.49
CA GLN A 512 -4.66 14.82 -23.21
C GLN A 512 -3.64 13.69 -23.30
N ALA A 513 -2.39 13.97 -22.96
CA ALA A 513 -1.30 13.00 -23.05
C ALA A 513 -1.31 12.07 -21.83
N LEU A 514 -1.56 10.78 -22.03
CA LEU A 514 -1.54 9.75 -21.00
C LEU A 514 -0.51 8.66 -21.31
N ALA A 515 0.12 8.14 -20.26
CA ALA A 515 0.95 6.96 -20.27
C ALA A 515 0.14 5.77 -19.75
N LEU A 516 0.00 4.71 -20.56
CA LEU A 516 -0.64 3.45 -20.17
C LEU A 516 0.39 2.32 -20.23
N THR A 517 0.76 1.80 -19.07
CA THR A 517 1.57 0.58 -19.00
C THR A 517 0.69 -0.66 -19.14
N CYS A 518 1.23 -1.70 -19.76
CA CYS A 518 0.48 -2.93 -20.02
C CYS A 518 1.39 -4.15 -20.16
N SER A 519 0.77 -5.33 -20.05
CA SER A 519 1.34 -6.61 -20.48
C SER A 519 0.61 -7.08 -21.72
N LEU A 520 1.31 -7.14 -22.85
CA LEU A 520 0.78 -7.58 -24.14
C LEU A 520 1.17 -9.04 -24.40
N PRO A 521 0.31 -9.84 -25.06
CA PRO A 521 0.66 -11.21 -25.44
C PRO A 521 1.90 -11.30 -26.37
N SER A 522 2.23 -10.22 -27.08
CA SER A 522 3.45 -10.12 -27.90
C SER A 522 4.75 -10.06 -27.08
N GLY A 523 4.66 -9.88 -25.75
CA GLY A 523 5.78 -9.63 -24.87
C GLY A 523 6.58 -8.39 -25.29
N GLU A 524 7.89 -8.46 -25.12
CA GLU A 524 8.86 -7.40 -25.42
C GLU A 524 9.12 -7.17 -26.93
N THR A 525 8.42 -7.90 -27.80
CA THR A 525 8.63 -7.78 -29.25
C THR A 525 8.11 -6.43 -29.74
N ALA A 526 8.98 -5.64 -30.37
CA ALA A 526 8.56 -4.41 -31.04
C ALA A 526 7.52 -4.70 -32.13
N LEU A 527 6.38 -3.99 -32.07
CA LEU A 527 5.32 -4.11 -33.05
C LEU A 527 5.41 -2.97 -34.07
N PRO A 528 5.25 -3.25 -35.39
CA PRO A 528 5.09 -2.19 -36.37
C PRO A 528 3.79 -1.40 -36.09
N LYS A 529 3.76 -0.13 -36.50
CA LYS A 529 2.68 0.82 -36.13
C LYS A 529 1.29 0.32 -36.52
N GLU A 530 1.17 -0.37 -37.64
CA GLU A 530 -0.08 -0.95 -38.15
C GLU A 530 -0.61 -2.08 -37.26
N LYS A 531 0.24 -2.63 -36.39
CA LYS A 531 -0.07 -3.69 -35.42
C LYS A 531 -0.13 -3.19 -33.97
N TRP A 532 -0.06 -1.88 -33.73
CA TRP A 532 -0.26 -1.35 -32.38
C TRP A 532 -1.68 -1.63 -31.88
N PRO A 533 -1.84 -1.89 -30.57
CA PRO A 533 -3.16 -2.15 -29.99
C PRO A 533 -4.04 -0.89 -30.03
N LYS A 534 -5.35 -1.10 -29.99
CA LYS A 534 -6.32 -0.03 -29.70
C LYS A 534 -6.57 0.05 -28.20
N VAL A 535 -6.78 1.25 -27.69
CA VAL A 535 -7.21 1.48 -26.31
C VAL A 535 -8.63 2.01 -26.33
N LEU A 536 -9.50 1.40 -25.53
CA LEU A 536 -10.90 1.76 -25.40
C LEU A 536 -11.23 1.99 -23.92
N PHE A 537 -12.26 2.80 -23.68
CA PHE A 537 -12.79 3.03 -22.34
C PHE A 537 -14.21 2.47 -22.24
N THR A 538 -14.58 2.00 -21.06
CA THR A 538 -15.90 1.37 -20.83
C THR A 538 -16.64 2.06 -19.69
N LEU A 539 -17.96 2.15 -19.82
CA LEU A 539 -18.87 2.52 -18.76
C LEU A 539 -18.92 1.42 -17.68
N PRO A 540 -19.41 1.71 -16.45
CA PRO A 540 -19.50 0.72 -15.37
C PRO A 540 -20.31 -0.55 -15.71
N ASN A 541 -21.20 -0.48 -16.70
CA ASN A 541 -21.96 -1.63 -17.22
C ASN A 541 -21.19 -2.46 -18.26
N GLY A 542 -19.92 -2.13 -18.55
CA GLY A 542 -19.04 -2.80 -19.50
C GLY A 542 -19.18 -2.36 -20.96
N SER A 543 -20.16 -1.52 -21.31
CA SER A 543 -20.28 -1.02 -22.69
C SER A 543 -19.19 0.02 -23.02
N ILE A 544 -18.72 0.03 -24.26
CA ILE A 544 -17.73 1.03 -24.74
C ILE A 544 -18.30 2.44 -24.55
N ASP A 545 -17.52 3.33 -23.94
CA ASP A 545 -17.85 4.75 -23.88
C ASP A 545 -17.40 5.45 -25.18
N THR A 546 -18.37 5.80 -26.03
CA THR A 546 -18.12 6.50 -27.31
C THR A 546 -17.81 7.98 -27.14
N ASP A 547 -17.99 8.54 -25.94
CA ASP A 547 -17.63 9.94 -25.63
C ASP A 547 -16.14 10.10 -25.28
N ILE A 548 -15.36 9.02 -25.30
CA ILE A 548 -13.92 9.05 -25.06
C ILE A 548 -13.20 8.42 -26.26
N ASN A 549 -12.36 9.22 -26.92
CA ASN A 549 -11.52 8.76 -28.02
C ASN A 549 -10.05 8.69 -27.57
N ALA A 550 -9.41 7.55 -27.80
CA ALA A 550 -8.00 7.32 -27.48
C ALA A 550 -7.21 6.99 -28.75
N LEU A 551 -6.11 7.70 -28.98
CA LEU A 551 -5.16 7.42 -30.04
C LEU A 551 -3.83 6.98 -29.42
N VAL A 552 -3.34 5.78 -29.78
CA VAL A 552 -1.97 5.38 -29.47
C VAL A 552 -1.03 6.11 -30.43
N VAL A 553 -0.23 7.03 -29.88
CA VAL A 553 0.70 7.87 -30.67
C VAL A 553 2.12 7.33 -30.67
N ASP A 554 2.48 6.52 -29.68
CA ASP A 554 3.79 5.88 -29.56
C ASP A 554 3.68 4.60 -28.70
N MET A 555 4.61 3.68 -28.89
CA MET A 555 4.71 2.44 -28.11
C MET A 555 6.18 2.16 -27.76
N VAL A 556 6.46 2.04 -26.47
CA VAL A 556 7.77 1.58 -25.98
C VAL A 556 7.64 0.10 -25.62
N PRO A 557 8.33 -0.81 -26.33
CA PRO A 557 8.13 -2.26 -26.19
C PRO A 557 8.74 -2.83 -24.91
N ASN A 558 9.66 -2.10 -24.28
CA ASN A 558 10.36 -2.54 -23.09
C ASN A 558 10.60 -1.36 -22.14
N ILE A 559 9.86 -1.37 -21.03
CA ILE A 559 10.14 -0.61 -19.82
C ILE A 559 10.32 -1.61 -18.67
N LYS A 560 11.15 -1.26 -17.68
CA LYS A 560 11.37 -2.12 -16.50
C LYS A 560 11.09 -1.36 -15.22
N TYR A 561 10.08 -1.79 -14.48
CA TYR A 561 9.70 -1.21 -13.19
C TYR A 561 8.87 -2.21 -12.38
N ALA A 562 8.74 -2.01 -11.07
CA ALA A 562 7.75 -2.77 -10.31
C ALA A 562 6.41 -2.07 -10.48
N VAL A 563 5.46 -2.72 -11.16
CA VAL A 563 4.06 -2.25 -11.13
C VAL A 563 3.69 -2.10 -9.66
N PRO A 564 3.11 -0.96 -9.21
CA PRO A 564 2.77 -0.77 -7.81
C PRO A 564 1.99 -1.98 -7.28
N GLY A 565 2.46 -2.53 -6.16
CA GLY A 565 1.97 -3.79 -5.61
C GLY A 565 2.86 -5.01 -5.87
N ASN A 566 3.71 -4.99 -6.90
CA ASN A 566 4.65 -6.09 -7.17
C ASN A 566 5.90 -5.98 -6.31
N THR A 567 6.41 -7.12 -5.85
CA THR A 567 7.64 -7.22 -5.05
C THR A 567 8.90 -6.83 -5.82
N TYR A 568 8.99 -7.22 -7.10
CA TYR A 568 10.19 -7.04 -7.91
C TYR A 568 9.84 -6.34 -9.22
N PRO A 569 10.76 -5.54 -9.79
CA PRO A 569 10.58 -4.96 -11.10
C PRO A 569 10.58 -6.03 -12.18
N ASP A 570 9.70 -5.88 -13.14
CA ASP A 570 9.58 -6.76 -14.31
C ASP A 570 9.40 -5.92 -15.58
N PHE A 571 9.43 -6.59 -16.73
CA PHE A 571 9.23 -5.97 -18.02
C PHE A 571 7.74 -5.70 -18.29
N ALA A 572 7.46 -4.52 -18.83
CA ALA A 572 6.15 -4.12 -19.33
C ALA A 572 6.30 -3.34 -20.64
N GLN A 573 5.17 -3.09 -21.32
CA GLN A 573 5.08 -2.17 -22.44
C GLN A 573 4.48 -0.84 -21.98
N LEU A 574 4.83 0.25 -22.67
CA LEU A 574 4.20 1.56 -22.49
C LEU A 574 3.52 2.00 -23.79
N LEU A 575 2.24 2.32 -23.70
CA LEU A 575 1.49 2.99 -24.75
C LEU A 575 1.35 4.47 -24.38
N LYS A 576 1.83 5.36 -25.25
CA LYS A 576 1.57 6.80 -25.13
C LYS A 576 0.28 7.13 -25.88
N LEU A 577 -0.64 7.79 -25.19
CA LEU A 577 -1.99 8.03 -25.65
C LEU A 577 -2.25 9.54 -25.81
N GLU A 578 -3.00 9.91 -26.84
CA GLU A 578 -3.76 11.15 -26.86
C GLU A 578 -5.24 10.83 -26.60
N VAL A 579 -5.79 11.31 -25.49
CA VAL A 579 -7.18 11.07 -25.09
C VAL A 579 -8.02 12.33 -25.19
N SER A 580 -9.18 12.24 -25.83
CA SER A 580 -10.15 13.33 -25.96
C SER A 580 -11.50 12.91 -25.42
N VAL A 581 -12.16 13.81 -24.69
CA VAL A 581 -13.44 13.60 -24.03
C VAL A 581 -14.45 14.58 -24.62
N THR A 582 -15.59 14.10 -25.09
CA THR A 582 -16.63 14.99 -25.63
C THR A 582 -17.22 15.88 -24.53
N PRO A 583 -17.79 17.06 -24.85
CA PRO A 583 -18.48 17.89 -23.86
C PRO A 583 -19.70 17.23 -23.20
N ARG A 584 -20.21 16.11 -23.76
CA ARG A 584 -21.39 15.41 -23.26
C ARG A 584 -21.06 14.19 -22.39
N ALA A 585 -19.79 13.86 -22.24
CA ALA A 585 -19.35 12.71 -21.46
C ALA A 585 -19.90 12.79 -20.02
N ALA A 586 -20.61 11.75 -19.60
CA ALA A 586 -21.14 11.68 -18.25
C ALA A 586 -20.00 11.50 -17.22
N PRO A 587 -20.12 12.08 -16.02
CA PRO A 587 -19.12 11.89 -14.96
C PRO A 587 -19.02 10.43 -14.51
N GLY A 588 -17.88 10.06 -13.93
CA GLY A 588 -17.68 8.77 -13.26
C GLY A 588 -16.47 7.98 -13.76
N VAL A 589 -16.25 6.82 -13.16
CA VAL A 589 -15.14 5.91 -13.45
C VAL A 589 -15.37 5.21 -14.80
N ARG A 590 -14.27 4.98 -15.52
CA ARG A 590 -14.18 4.25 -16.77
C ARG A 590 -13.11 3.19 -16.66
N GLY A 591 -13.44 1.97 -17.03
CA GLY A 591 -12.42 0.92 -17.14
C GLY A 591 -11.68 0.99 -18.47
N VAL A 592 -10.41 0.61 -18.47
CA VAL A 592 -9.52 0.62 -19.64
C VAL A 592 -9.47 -0.76 -20.26
N VAL A 593 -9.63 -0.85 -21.58
CA VAL A 593 -9.51 -2.09 -22.35
C VAL A 593 -8.46 -1.91 -23.43
N ILE A 594 -7.55 -2.87 -23.54
CA ILE A 594 -6.54 -2.92 -24.60
C ILE A 594 -6.92 -4.03 -25.57
N VAL A 595 -7.02 -3.69 -26.85
CA VAL A 595 -7.43 -4.61 -27.91
C VAL A 595 -6.25 -4.80 -28.87
N PRO A 596 -5.55 -5.94 -28.83
CA PRO A 596 -4.47 -6.24 -29.77
C PRO A 596 -4.92 -6.14 -31.23
N ALA A 597 -3.99 -5.79 -32.12
CA ALA A 597 -4.30 -5.68 -33.55
C ALA A 597 -4.85 -6.99 -34.11
N GLY A 598 -5.91 -6.89 -34.91
CA GLY A 598 -6.60 -8.05 -35.50
C GLY A 598 -7.59 -8.77 -34.58
N GLN A 599 -7.70 -8.37 -33.30
CA GLN A 599 -8.72 -8.90 -32.39
C GLN A 599 -9.97 -8.02 -32.37
N THR A 600 -11.13 -8.62 -32.15
CA THR A 600 -12.40 -7.91 -31.95
C THR A 600 -12.61 -7.60 -30.47
N VAL A 601 -13.29 -6.48 -30.20
CA VAL A 601 -13.68 -6.13 -28.82
C VAL A 601 -14.69 -7.18 -28.34
N SER A 602 -14.39 -7.82 -27.22
CA SER A 602 -15.32 -8.73 -26.56
C SER A 602 -15.86 -8.08 -25.29
N PRO A 603 -17.19 -8.08 -25.05
CA PRO A 603 -17.77 -7.68 -23.77
C PRO A 603 -17.27 -8.52 -22.58
N ALA A 604 -16.61 -9.66 -22.86
CA ALA A 604 -16.03 -10.52 -21.85
C ALA A 604 -14.64 -10.06 -21.35
N ILE A 605 -14.02 -9.03 -21.97
CA ILE A 605 -12.74 -8.49 -21.48
C ILE A 605 -13.03 -7.59 -20.29
N PRO A 606 -12.58 -7.95 -19.08
CA PRO A 606 -12.84 -7.12 -17.90
C PRO A 606 -12.03 -5.83 -18.04
N PRO A 607 -12.57 -4.67 -17.64
CA PRO A 607 -11.95 -3.38 -17.97
C PRO A 607 -11.08 -2.82 -16.82
N ALA A 608 -10.62 -3.68 -15.93
CA ALA A 608 -9.67 -3.39 -14.85
C ALA A 608 -8.26 -3.86 -15.29
N PRO A 609 -7.18 -3.74 -14.49
CA PRO A 609 -6.98 -2.95 -13.28
C PRO A 609 -6.79 -1.44 -13.49
N ALA A 610 -6.63 -0.96 -14.72
CA ALA A 610 -6.47 0.48 -14.97
C ALA A 610 -7.83 1.17 -15.19
N PHE A 611 -7.99 2.35 -14.61
CA PHE A 611 -9.21 3.16 -14.72
C PHE A 611 -8.89 4.61 -15.07
N LEU A 612 -9.87 5.30 -15.64
CA LEU A 612 -9.91 6.73 -15.90
C LEU A 612 -11.15 7.31 -15.23
N VAL A 613 -11.11 8.58 -14.81
CA VAL A 613 -12.29 9.26 -14.23
C VAL A 613 -12.69 10.43 -15.11
N ILE A 614 -13.99 10.58 -15.36
CA ILE A 614 -14.56 11.81 -15.93
C ILE A 614 -15.14 12.65 -14.79
N ALA A 615 -14.64 13.88 -14.63
CA ALA A 615 -15.10 14.81 -13.60
C ALA A 615 -16.53 15.28 -13.87
N GLN A 616 -17.21 15.74 -12.82
CA GLN A 616 -18.45 16.50 -13.01
C GLN A 616 -18.14 17.84 -13.69
N ALA A 617 -19.01 18.26 -14.62
CA ALA A 617 -18.81 19.47 -15.44
C ALA A 617 -18.56 20.78 -14.64
N ASN A 618 -18.93 20.80 -13.34
CA ASN A 618 -18.86 21.98 -12.47
C ASN A 618 -17.89 21.85 -11.28
N GLN A 619 -17.01 20.85 -11.21
CA GLN A 619 -15.96 20.83 -10.17
C GLN A 619 -14.82 21.81 -10.54
N GLN A 620 -14.86 22.99 -9.91
CA GLN A 620 -13.73 23.94 -9.81
C GLN A 620 -12.85 23.63 -8.60
#